data_AF-A0A965PGX7-F1
#
_entry.id   AF-A0A965PGX7-F1
#
_cell.length_a   1.000
_cell.length_b   1.000
_cell.length_c   1.000
_cell.angle_alpha   90.00
_cell.angle_beta   90.00
_cell.angle_gamma   90.00
#
_symmetry.space_group_name_H-M   'P 1'
#
loop_
_entity.id
_entity.type
_entity.pdbx_description
1 polymer ?
#
loop_
_entity_poly.entity_id
_entity_poly.type
_entity_poly.pdbx_seq_one_letter_code
_entity_poly.pdbx_strand_id
1 'polypeptide(L)' 'MITTTKGNMDEALLEKREGQFEDDNESTAWVEYWDGDEMVHRSVHVHLKKPMISTSEIGGFS' A
#
# COMPACT_ATOMS: atom_id res chain seq x y z
N MET A 1 16.91 2.37 -6.78
CA MET A 1 17.04 1.39 -5.69
C MET A 1 15.78 1.43 -4.85
N ILE A 2 15.15 0.27 -4.64
CA ILE A 2 13.95 0.10 -3.82
C ILE A 2 14.33 -0.74 -2.60
N THR A 3 13.90 -0.33 -1.41
CA THR A 3 14.04 -1.14 -0.21
C THR A 3 12.94 -2.19 -0.19
N THR A 4 13.32 -3.44 -0.37
CA THR A 4 12.42 -4.59 -0.44
C THR A 4 12.57 -5.48 0.80
N THR A 5 11.70 -6.48 0.92
CA THR A 5 11.85 -7.55 1.91
C THR A 5 13.16 -8.34 1.78
N LYS A 6 13.79 -8.32 0.59
CA LYS A 6 15.08 -8.98 0.30
C LYS A 6 16.29 -8.03 0.42
N GLY A 7 16.08 -6.81 0.92
CA GLY A 7 17.08 -5.75 0.99
C GLY A 7 16.95 -4.74 -0.14
N ASN A 8 18.00 -3.94 -0.38
CA ASN A 8 17.97 -2.94 -1.44
C ASN A 8 18.18 -3.59 -2.82
N MET A 9 17.23 -3.42 -3.73
CA MET A 9 17.28 -3.96 -5.09
C MET A 9 17.21 -2.84 -6.12
N ASP A 10 17.74 -3.11 -7.31
CA ASP A 10 17.53 -2.22 -8.46
C ASP A 10 16.08 -2.36 -8.95
N GLU A 11 15.45 -1.23 -9.25
CA GLU A 11 14.08 -1.20 -9.76
C GLU A 11 13.97 -1.89 -11.12
N ALA A 12 15.01 -1.78 -11.96
CA ALA A 12 15.02 -2.35 -13.30
C ALA A 12 14.97 -3.89 -13.33
N LEU A 13 15.22 -4.54 -12.20
CA LEU A 13 15.16 -6.00 -12.04
C LEU A 13 13.77 -6.49 -11.56
N LEU A 14 12.87 -5.57 -11.23
CA LEU A 14 11.56 -5.87 -10.66
C LEU A 14 10.46 -5.55 -11.67
N GLU A 15 9.40 -6.35 -11.64
CA GLU A 15 8.18 -6.01 -12.38
C GLU A 15 7.40 -4.96 -11.58
N LYS A 16 7.32 -3.74 -12.13
CA LYS A 16 6.52 -2.65 -11.56
C LYS A 16 5.07 -2.77 -11.99
N ARG A 17 4.16 -2.83 -11.03
CA ARG A 17 2.70 -2.79 -11.25
C ARG A 17 2.10 -1.60 -10.52
N GLU A 18 1.16 -0.92 -11.15
CA GLU A 18 0.52 0.27 -10.60
C GLU A 18 -1.00 0.11 -10.63
N GLY A 19 -1.66 0.64 -9.61
CA GLY A 19 -3.10 0.60 -9.53
C GLY A 19 -3.65 1.85 -8.85
N GLN A 20 -4.92 2.08 -9.11
CA GLN A 20 -5.68 3.16 -8.47
C GLN A 20 -7.10 2.70 -8.18
N PHE A 21 -7.67 3.25 -7.13
CA PHE A 21 -9.03 3.06 -6.69
C PHE A 21 -9.61 4.44 -6.34
N GLU A 22 -10.86 4.68 -6.72
CA GLU A 22 -11.54 5.93 -6.42
C GLU A 22 -13.02 5.66 -6.14
N ASP A 23 -13.49 6.20 -5.02
CA ASP A 23 -14.91 6.26 -4.68
C ASP A 23 -15.29 7.62 -4.08
N ASP A 24 -16.51 7.74 -3.57
CA ASP A 24 -17.02 8.96 -2.91
C ASP A 24 -16.31 9.31 -1.59
N ASN A 25 -15.52 8.39 -1.03
CA ASN A 25 -14.92 8.51 0.30
C ASN A 25 -13.42 8.70 0.22
N GLU A 26 -12.75 8.11 -0.77
CA GLU A 26 -11.31 8.12 -0.92
C GLU A 26 -10.83 8.06 -2.38
N SER A 27 -9.56 8.39 -2.55
CA SER A 27 -8.76 8.08 -3.73
C SER A 27 -7.48 7.41 -3.25
N THR A 28 -7.19 6.23 -3.78
CA THR A 28 -6.08 5.39 -3.36
C THR A 28 -5.26 5.02 -4.58
N ALA A 29 -3.96 5.25 -4.55
CA ALA A 29 -3.02 4.81 -5.58
C ALA A 29 -1.95 3.94 -4.95
N TRP A 30 -1.46 2.94 -5.68
CA TRP A 30 -0.39 2.08 -5.21
C TRP A 30 0.58 1.69 -6.31
N VAL A 31 1.80 1.42 -5.88
CA VAL A 31 2.88 0.85 -6.70
C VAL A 31 3.35 -0.42 -6.02
N GLU A 32 3.50 -1.47 -6.81
CA GLU A 32 4.04 -2.75 -6.40
C GLU A 32 5.28 -3.07 -7.21
N TYR A 33 6.24 -3.71 -6.56
CA TYR A 33 7.40 -4.31 -7.21
C TYR A 33 7.43 -5.80 -6.92
N TRP A 34 7.55 -6.58 -8.00
CA TRP A 34 7.52 -8.04 -7.97
C TRP A 34 8.84 -8.63 -8.46
N ASP A 35 9.30 -9.67 -7.78
CA ASP A 35 10.47 -10.48 -8.13
C ASP A 35 9.97 -11.88 -8.54
N GLY A 36 9.71 -12.06 -9.84
CA GLY A 36 8.97 -13.22 -10.36
C GLY A 36 7.53 -13.22 -9.85
N ASP A 37 7.14 -14.29 -9.14
CA ASP A 37 5.79 -14.46 -8.57
C ASP A 37 5.62 -13.87 -7.15
N GLU A 38 6.67 -13.25 -6.58
CA GLU A 38 6.65 -12.71 -5.22
C GLU A 38 6.57 -11.18 -5.21
N MET A 39 5.60 -10.60 -4.49
CA MET A 39 5.54 -9.15 -4.25
C MET A 39 6.53 -8.78 -3.13
N VAL A 40 7.61 -8.08 -3.50
CA VAL A 40 8.71 -7.75 -2.58
C VAL A 40 8.65 -6.34 -2.00
N HIS A 41 7.82 -5.47 -2.59
CA HIS A 41 7.54 -4.13 -2.08
C HIS A 41 6.17 -3.63 -2.57
N ARG A 42 5.43 -2.93 -1.70
CA ARG A 42 4.25 -2.14 -2.08
C ARG A 42 4.26 -0.82 -1.32
N SER A 43 4.03 0.26 -2.06
CA SER A 43 3.78 1.59 -1.51
C SER A 43 2.36 2.02 -1.87
N VAL A 44 1.60 2.50 -0.89
CA VAL A 44 0.20 2.92 -1.05
C VAL A 44 0.05 4.36 -0.56
N HIS A 45 -0.63 5.18 -1.35
CA HIS A 45 -1.01 6.53 -1.00
C HIS A 45 -2.53 6.63 -1.00
N VAL A 46 -3.11 7.00 0.15
CA VAL A 46 -4.57 7.15 0.34
C VAL A 46 -4.87 8.61 0.62
N HIS A 47 -5.82 9.17 -0.12
CA HIS A 47 -6.37 10.49 0.10
C HIS A 47 -7.85 10.38 0.49
N LEU A 48 -8.15 10.75 1.73
CA LEU A 48 -9.49 10.67 2.29
C LEU A 48 -10.29 11.94 1.95
N LYS A 49 -11.42 11.78 1.26
CA LYS A 49 -12.32 12.88 0.84
C LYS A 49 -13.30 13.28 1.96
N LYS A 50 -13.62 12.33 2.84
CA LYS A 50 -14.53 12.50 3.98
C LYS A 50 -13.83 12.05 5.26
N PRO A 51 -14.12 12.65 6.44
CA PRO A 51 -13.48 12.26 7.69
C PRO A 51 -13.75 10.79 8.05
N MET A 52 -12.73 10.06 8.52
CA MET A 52 -12.92 8.74 9.12
C MET A 52 -13.69 8.90 10.43
N ILE A 53 -14.86 8.25 10.52
CA ILE A 53 -15.55 8.07 11.80
C ILE A 53 -15.05 6.75 12.39
N SER A 54 -14.02 6.82 13.20
CA SER A 54 -13.54 5.67 13.97
C SER A 54 -14.34 5.57 15.27
N THR A 55 -15.34 4.67 15.31
CA THR A 55 -15.96 4.29 16.59
C THR A 55 -14.94 3.49 17.39
N SER A 56 -14.33 4.12 18.39
CA SER A 56 -13.43 3.43 19.31
C SER A 56 -14.26 2.62 20.30
N GLU A 57 -14.35 1.32 20.10
CA GLU A 57 -14.84 0.41 21.14
C GLU A 57 -13.68 0.17 22.11
N ILE A 58 -13.77 0.74 23.32
CA ILE A 58 -12.85 0.42 24.42
C ILE A 58 -13.22 -1.00 24.89
N GLY A 59 -12.64 -2.00 24.24
CA GLY A 59 -12.67 -3.39 24.71
C GLY A 59 -11.82 -3.50 25.98
N GLY A 60 -12.46 -3.42 27.13
CA GLY A 60 -11.82 -3.72 28.41
C GLY A 60 -11.48 -5.21 28.47
N PHE A 61 -10.19 -5.54 28.53
CA PHE A 61 -9.74 -6.89 28.89
C PHE A 61 -9.92 -7.05 30.42
N SER A 62 -10.79 -7.97 30.82
CA SER A 62 -10.87 -8.49 32.21
C SER A 62 -9.98 -9.71 32.37
#